data_AF-A0A6A5RW33-F1
#
_entry.id   AF-A0A6A5RW33-F1
#
_cell.length_a   1.000
_cell.length_b   1.000
_cell.length_c   1.000
_cell.angle_alpha   90.00
_cell.angle_beta   90.00
_cell.angle_gamma   90.00
#
_symmetry.space_group_name_H-M   'P 1'
#
loop_
_entity.id
_entity.type
_entity.pdbx_description
1 polymer ?
#
loop_
_entity_poly.entity_id
_entity_poly.type
_entity_poly.pdbx_seq_one_letter_code
_entity_poly.pdbx_strand_id
1 'polypeptide(L)'
;MALHLPPLFTTLQAPLIILTNILTLAIGPRNRLLQFAFSVPVLFLLAAQSLYRDWDRGWGLHYGLSCFVVTNLAVWADWALLASPDREGWAKLEQRSGAAQKEKEKESRGEGEGAFPKDDGGVVESKRGVQGGGVPTSFCARLWWAIRLSATTRYIGWSCEVKNVPPSVPVGYPRSKFLFRKTARFALFYLLKDAVYAHTASSPHGTWLDLHRQTPAGAVIGFEASPYLHRLYWTWIYIALTYISLELLSTTSSLLLVSTSLAHPWECPRMFADLRGAHTVRAAWSVVWHQQMRRLCSAPGIFLARDVLRLNKGGFASKYTQLLVGFGVSGCIHAAAAMLCHKHLDDDGAMRVFVSQALLIFVEDHVIALAKRCGCRNRWTWRLVGAVWTVGAIGTSLMGWTGRGLGHGLWVHDRERDFFGLGPR
;
A
#
# COMPACT_ATOMS: atom_id res chain seq x y z
N MET A 1 -4.39 -31.69 15.97
CA MET A 1 -2.99 -31.70 15.51
C MET A 1 -2.67 -30.29 15.03
N ALA A 2 -1.89 -29.52 15.78
CA ALA A 2 -1.57 -28.15 15.37
C ALA A 2 -0.72 -28.18 14.09
N LEU A 3 -1.13 -27.44 13.05
CA LEU A 3 -0.45 -27.28 11.77
C LEU A 3 0.78 -26.36 11.91
N HIS A 4 1.55 -26.53 12.99
CA HIS A 4 2.69 -25.70 13.31
C HIS A 4 3.90 -26.20 12.53
N LEU A 5 4.37 -25.41 11.57
CA LEU A 5 5.57 -25.74 10.81
C LEU A 5 6.83 -25.51 11.65
N PRO A 6 7.96 -26.14 11.27
CA PRO A 6 9.25 -25.84 11.89
C PRO A 6 9.54 -24.32 11.89
N PRO A 7 10.25 -23.79 12.91
CA PRO A 7 10.53 -22.36 13.05
C PRO A 7 11.17 -21.68 11.83
N LEU A 8 11.89 -22.46 11.00
CA LEU A 8 12.45 -21.99 9.75
C LEU A 8 11.37 -21.45 8.79
N PHE A 9 10.25 -22.16 8.64
CA PHE A 9 9.18 -21.79 7.71
C PHE A 9 8.35 -20.62 8.23
N THR A 10 8.18 -20.50 9.55
CA THR A 10 7.51 -19.34 10.16
C THR A 10 8.37 -18.08 10.03
N THR A 11 9.69 -18.21 10.22
CA THR A 11 10.65 -17.10 10.04
C THR A 11 10.76 -16.67 8.57
N LEU A 12 10.76 -17.63 7.64
CA LEU A 12 10.85 -17.38 6.20
C LEU A 12 9.48 -17.25 5.52
N GLN A 13 8.39 -17.05 6.27
CA GLN A 13 7.03 -17.00 5.72
C GLN A 13 6.91 -15.97 4.58
N ALA A 14 7.39 -14.74 4.80
CA ALA A 14 7.33 -13.66 3.81
C ALA A 14 8.13 -13.96 2.52
N PRO A 15 9.43 -14.31 2.57
CA PRO A 15 10.18 -14.63 1.36
C PRO A 15 9.66 -15.90 0.66
N LEU A 16 9.16 -16.89 1.40
CA LEU A 16 8.58 -18.10 0.80
C LEU A 16 7.29 -17.79 0.03
N ILE A 17 6.40 -16.94 0.55
CA ILE A 17 5.19 -16.53 -0.18
C ILE A 17 5.54 -15.79 -1.48
N ILE A 18 6.52 -14.87 -1.43
CA ILE A 18 6.99 -14.18 -2.65
C ILE A 18 7.54 -15.20 -3.65
N LEU A 19 8.38 -16.12 -3.20
CA LEU A 19 8.97 -17.16 -4.04
C LEU A 19 7.89 -18.04 -4.67
N THR A 20 6.88 -18.45 -3.89
CA THR A 20 5.73 -19.21 -4.40
C THR A 20 5.01 -18.42 -5.50
N ASN A 21 4.76 -17.12 -5.32
CA ASN A 21 4.15 -16.29 -6.36
C ASN A 21 5.00 -16.19 -7.63
N ILE A 22 6.31 -16.01 -7.50
CA ILE A 22 7.26 -15.98 -8.62
C ILE A 22 7.24 -17.31 -9.38
N LEU A 23 7.34 -18.44 -8.69
CA LEU A 23 7.33 -19.78 -9.29
C LEU A 23 5.98 -20.09 -9.95
N THR A 24 4.88 -19.73 -9.30
CA THR A 24 3.52 -19.85 -9.86
C THR A 24 3.43 -19.09 -11.18
N LEU A 25 3.93 -17.85 -11.20
CA LEU A 25 3.93 -17.04 -12.39
C LEU A 25 4.86 -17.64 -13.47
N ALA A 26 6.01 -18.22 -13.09
CA ALA A 26 6.95 -18.88 -13.99
C ALA A 26 6.41 -20.16 -14.65
N ILE A 27 5.64 -20.98 -13.93
CA ILE A 27 4.95 -22.17 -14.48
C ILE A 27 3.96 -21.75 -15.59
N GLY A 28 3.26 -20.62 -15.35
CA GLY A 28 2.38 -19.98 -16.30
C GLY A 28 1.08 -20.74 -16.60
N PRO A 29 0.16 -20.11 -17.34
CA PRO A 29 -1.18 -20.66 -17.59
C PRO A 29 -1.20 -21.86 -18.54
N ARG A 30 -0.11 -22.11 -19.30
CA ARG A 30 0.01 -23.30 -20.16
C ARG A 30 -0.03 -24.60 -19.35
N ASN A 31 0.47 -24.57 -18.12
CA ASN A 31 0.49 -25.70 -17.20
C ASN A 31 -0.43 -25.40 -16.01
N ARG A 32 -1.67 -24.96 -16.27
CA ARG A 32 -2.58 -24.45 -15.23
C ARG A 32 -2.83 -25.44 -14.09
N LEU A 33 -2.97 -26.73 -14.40
CA LEU A 33 -3.13 -27.76 -13.37
C LEU A 33 -1.92 -27.80 -12.43
N LEU A 34 -0.70 -27.85 -12.98
CA LEU A 34 0.54 -27.83 -12.20
C LEU A 34 0.69 -26.52 -11.41
N GLN A 35 0.37 -25.38 -12.02
CA GLN A 35 0.41 -24.07 -11.39
C GLN A 35 -0.45 -24.03 -10.12
N PHE A 36 -1.68 -24.54 -10.18
CA PHE A 36 -2.60 -24.54 -9.04
C PHE A 36 -2.27 -25.65 -8.04
N ALA A 37 -1.95 -26.85 -8.51
CA ALA A 37 -1.56 -27.99 -7.66
C ALA A 37 -0.31 -27.68 -6.82
N PHE A 38 0.64 -26.89 -7.36
CA PHE A 38 1.78 -26.39 -6.62
C PHE A 38 1.40 -25.24 -5.67
N SER A 39 0.77 -24.20 -6.20
CA SER A 39 0.69 -22.92 -5.48
C SER A 39 -0.38 -22.88 -4.40
N VAL A 40 -1.55 -23.49 -4.62
CA VAL A 40 -2.67 -23.43 -3.66
C VAL A 40 -2.32 -24.09 -2.33
N PRO A 41 -1.82 -25.35 -2.28
CA PRO A 41 -1.48 -25.98 -1.01
C PRO A 41 -0.36 -25.24 -0.27
N VAL A 42 0.67 -24.77 -0.99
CA VAL A 42 1.81 -24.07 -0.41
C VAL A 42 1.38 -22.72 0.16
N LEU A 43 0.62 -21.92 -0.58
CA LEU A 43 0.12 -20.63 -0.09
C LEU A 43 -0.86 -20.80 1.07
N PHE A 44 -1.75 -21.78 1.01
CA PHE A 44 -2.64 -22.08 2.12
C PHE A 44 -1.84 -22.40 3.39
N LEU A 45 -0.86 -23.30 3.29
CA LEU A 45 -0.02 -23.70 4.40
C LEU A 45 0.78 -22.52 4.97
N LEU A 46 1.40 -21.71 4.12
CA LEU A 46 2.17 -20.54 4.52
C LEU A 46 1.29 -19.45 5.13
N ALA A 47 0.10 -19.19 4.58
CA ALA A 47 -0.84 -18.22 5.14
C ALA A 47 -1.42 -18.68 6.48
N ALA A 48 -1.73 -19.97 6.61
CA ALA A 48 -2.22 -20.56 7.85
C ALA A 48 -1.20 -20.44 8.99
N GLN A 49 0.10 -20.31 8.72
CA GLN A 49 1.10 -20.05 9.77
C GLN A 49 0.85 -18.75 10.53
N SER A 50 0.15 -17.77 9.95
CA SER A 50 -0.25 -16.57 10.69
C SER A 50 -1.21 -16.87 11.85
N LEU A 51 -1.96 -17.97 11.79
CA LEU A 51 -2.84 -18.43 12.88
C LEU A 51 -2.10 -19.25 13.93
N TYR A 52 -1.14 -20.06 13.50
CA TYR A 52 -0.48 -21.03 14.38
C TYR A 52 0.81 -20.54 14.99
N ARG A 53 1.47 -19.53 14.40
CA ARG A 53 2.73 -19.02 14.95
C ARG A 53 2.57 -18.50 16.37
N ASP A 54 3.54 -18.85 17.19
CA ASP A 54 3.81 -18.12 18.41
C ASP A 54 4.40 -16.76 18.03
N TRP A 55 3.88 -15.70 18.64
CA TRP A 55 4.31 -14.34 18.37
C TRP A 55 4.79 -13.68 19.66
N ASP A 56 6.08 -13.40 19.72
CA ASP A 56 6.77 -12.87 20.88
C ASP A 56 7.24 -11.42 20.68
N ARG A 57 6.70 -10.71 19.68
CA ARG A 57 7.05 -9.31 19.39
C ARG A 57 5.85 -8.39 19.52
N GLY A 58 6.06 -7.09 19.31
CA GLY A 58 4.98 -6.10 19.29
C GLY A 58 3.85 -6.44 18.31
N TRP A 59 2.61 -6.14 18.69
CA TRP A 59 1.42 -6.44 17.88
C TRP A 59 1.45 -5.73 16.53
N GLY A 60 1.95 -4.49 16.48
CA GLY A 60 2.04 -3.71 15.23
C GLY A 60 2.88 -4.40 14.15
N LEU A 61 3.98 -5.07 14.52
CA LEU A 61 4.76 -5.88 13.58
C LEU A 61 3.98 -7.11 13.12
N HIS A 62 3.26 -7.78 14.05
CA HIS A 62 2.43 -8.94 13.71
C HIS A 62 1.40 -8.55 12.65
N TYR A 63 0.70 -7.44 12.91
CA TYR A 63 -0.32 -6.88 12.04
C TYR A 63 0.22 -6.54 10.66
N GLY A 64 1.36 -5.84 10.60
CA GLY A 64 2.03 -5.51 9.34
C GLY A 64 2.45 -6.74 8.53
N LEU A 65 2.97 -7.77 9.20
CA LEU A 65 3.33 -9.04 8.56
C LEU A 65 2.10 -9.80 8.06
N SER A 66 1.00 -9.83 8.84
CA SER A 66 -0.27 -10.41 8.40
C SER A 66 -0.87 -9.65 7.21
N CYS A 67 -0.81 -8.32 7.18
CA CYS A 67 -1.18 -7.52 6.01
C CYS A 67 -0.35 -7.89 4.78
N PHE A 68 0.96 -8.10 4.96
CA PHE A 68 1.86 -8.53 3.88
C PHE A 68 1.46 -9.91 3.33
N VAL A 69 1.15 -10.87 4.20
CA VAL A 69 0.69 -12.22 3.81
C VAL A 69 -0.58 -12.11 2.96
N VAL A 70 -1.62 -11.43 3.47
CA VAL A 70 -2.92 -11.31 2.77
C VAL A 70 -2.76 -10.54 1.46
N THR A 71 -1.93 -9.49 1.44
CA THR A 71 -1.59 -8.75 0.22
C THR A 71 -1.01 -9.65 -0.86
N ASN A 72 -0.10 -10.57 -0.50
CA ASN A 72 0.50 -11.47 -1.47
C ASN A 72 -0.45 -12.57 -1.95
N LEU A 73 -1.45 -12.96 -1.16
CA LEU A 73 -2.55 -13.81 -1.64
C LEU A 73 -3.40 -13.07 -2.68
N ALA A 74 -3.64 -11.77 -2.50
CA ALA A 74 -4.33 -10.95 -3.49
C ALA A 74 -3.47 -10.75 -4.76
N VAL A 75 -2.14 -10.64 -4.65
CA VAL A 75 -1.23 -10.65 -5.80
C VAL A 75 -1.29 -11.98 -6.55
N TRP A 76 -1.30 -13.11 -5.83
CA TRP A 76 -1.49 -14.43 -6.44
C TRP A 76 -2.81 -14.51 -7.21
N ALA A 77 -3.89 -13.96 -6.65
CA ALA A 77 -5.18 -13.92 -7.34
C ALA A 77 -5.12 -13.10 -8.64
N ASP A 78 -4.49 -11.92 -8.66
CA ASP A 78 -4.33 -11.14 -9.90
C ASP A 78 -3.46 -11.90 -10.93
N TRP A 79 -2.37 -12.51 -10.48
CA TRP A 79 -1.38 -13.12 -11.36
C TRP A 79 -1.75 -14.51 -11.88
N ALA A 80 -2.30 -15.37 -11.03
CA ALA A 80 -2.55 -16.77 -11.35
C ALA A 80 -4.03 -17.07 -11.54
N LEU A 81 -4.90 -16.56 -10.66
CA LEU A 81 -6.34 -16.82 -10.74
C LEU A 81 -6.99 -16.08 -11.92
N LEU A 82 -6.75 -14.76 -12.00
CA LEU A 82 -7.24 -13.91 -13.10
C LEU A 82 -6.35 -13.98 -14.34
N ALA A 83 -5.14 -14.53 -14.21
CA ALA A 83 -4.13 -14.58 -15.26
C ALA A 83 -3.91 -13.20 -15.91
N SER A 84 -4.04 -12.11 -15.14
CA SER A 84 -3.97 -10.74 -15.66
C SER A 84 -2.71 -10.48 -16.48
N PRO A 85 -1.50 -10.92 -16.07
CA PRO A 85 -0.31 -10.65 -16.85
C PRO A 85 -0.33 -11.29 -18.25
N ASP A 86 -0.79 -12.53 -18.36
CA ASP A 86 -0.91 -13.24 -19.64
C ASP A 86 -2.07 -12.71 -20.49
N ARG A 87 -3.23 -12.46 -19.86
CA ARG A 87 -4.44 -11.99 -20.53
C ARG A 87 -4.28 -10.59 -21.09
N GLU A 88 -3.58 -9.72 -20.37
CA GLU A 88 -3.35 -8.31 -20.77
C GLU A 88 -2.01 -8.12 -21.52
N GLY A 89 -1.19 -9.17 -21.65
CA GLY A 89 0.07 -9.10 -22.39
C GLY A 89 1.12 -8.21 -21.72
N TRP A 90 1.35 -8.39 -20.41
CA TRP A 90 2.28 -7.56 -19.66
C TRP A 90 3.71 -7.72 -20.16
N ALA A 91 4.37 -6.59 -20.43
CA ALA A 91 5.71 -6.55 -20.99
C ALA A 91 6.57 -5.54 -20.24
N LYS A 92 7.85 -5.88 -20.09
CA LYS A 92 8.85 -4.91 -19.64
C LYS A 92 9.15 -3.98 -20.82
N LEU A 93 9.09 -2.67 -20.58
CA LEU A 93 9.36 -1.66 -21.59
C LEU A 93 10.84 -1.28 -21.55
N GLU A 94 11.48 -1.15 -22.71
CA GLU A 94 12.87 -0.69 -22.83
C GLU A 94 13.01 0.80 -22.49
N GLN A 95 11.95 1.57 -22.76
CA GLN A 95 11.82 2.97 -22.37
C GLN A 95 10.44 3.23 -21.78
N ARG A 96 10.36 4.12 -20.79
CA ARG A 96 9.06 4.55 -20.26
C ARG A 96 8.30 5.26 -21.37
N SER A 97 7.10 4.79 -21.69
CA SER A 97 6.31 5.35 -22.79
C SER A 97 6.16 6.87 -22.64
N GLY A 98 6.30 7.61 -23.74
CA GLY A 98 6.27 9.08 -23.78
C GLY A 98 4.98 9.74 -23.26
N ALA A 99 3.97 8.96 -22.85
CA ALA A 99 2.76 9.46 -22.19
C ALA A 99 3.06 10.10 -20.82
N ALA A 100 3.94 9.48 -20.01
CA ALA A 100 4.34 10.04 -18.72
C ALA A 100 5.22 11.30 -18.87
N GLN A 101 5.93 11.44 -19.99
CA GLN A 101 6.70 12.64 -20.33
C GLN A 101 5.80 13.79 -20.78
N LYS A 102 4.73 13.49 -21.52
CA LYS A 102 3.69 14.48 -21.89
C LYS A 102 2.86 14.99 -20.71
N GLU A 103 2.59 14.15 -19.70
CA GLU A 103 1.98 14.63 -18.45
C GLU A 103 2.89 15.62 -17.73
N LYS A 104 4.20 15.35 -17.70
CA LYS A 104 5.21 16.26 -17.13
C LYS A 104 5.34 17.58 -17.90
N GLU A 105 5.22 17.56 -19.23
CA GLU A 105 5.19 18.77 -20.08
C GLU A 105 3.91 19.60 -19.89
N LYS A 106 2.76 18.95 -19.65
CA LYS A 106 1.51 19.63 -19.30
C LYS A 106 1.57 20.26 -17.91
N GLU A 107 2.14 19.55 -16.95
CA GLU A 107 2.34 20.05 -15.58
C GLU A 107 3.34 21.20 -15.54
N SER A 108 4.42 21.15 -16.34
CA SER A 108 5.40 22.24 -16.47
C SER A 108 4.87 23.45 -17.25
N ARG A 109 3.86 23.26 -18.12
CA ARG A 109 3.19 24.33 -18.87
C ARG A 109 1.99 24.96 -18.15
N GLY A 110 1.63 24.47 -16.96
CA GLY A 110 0.43 24.92 -16.24
C GLY A 110 -0.90 24.51 -16.91
N GLU A 111 -0.84 23.72 -17.99
CA GLU A 111 -1.99 23.26 -18.77
C GLU A 111 -2.58 21.99 -18.13
N GLY A 112 -3.14 22.15 -16.93
CA GLY A 112 -3.75 21.04 -16.18
C GLY A 112 -4.41 21.41 -14.85
N GLU A 113 -4.19 22.62 -14.32
CA GLU A 113 -4.59 23.01 -12.96
C GLU A 113 -6.11 23.10 -12.68
N GLY A 114 -6.97 22.77 -13.65
CA GLY A 114 -8.43 22.85 -13.53
C GLY A 114 -9.18 21.52 -13.40
N ALA A 115 -8.55 20.39 -13.75
CA ALA A 115 -9.21 19.10 -13.79
C ALA A 115 -8.79 18.22 -12.61
N PHE A 116 -9.76 17.84 -11.76
CA PHE A 116 -9.55 16.77 -10.78
C PHE A 116 -9.14 15.49 -11.52
N PRO A 117 -8.22 14.67 -10.96
CA PRO A 117 -7.80 13.44 -11.59
C PRO A 117 -9.03 12.58 -11.94
N LYS A 118 -9.25 12.34 -13.23
CA LYS A 118 -10.28 11.39 -13.67
C LYS A 118 -9.78 9.99 -13.34
N ASP A 119 -10.49 9.30 -12.45
CA ASP A 119 -10.22 7.91 -12.10
C ASP A 119 -11.00 6.97 -13.03
N ASP A 120 -10.38 6.64 -14.15
CA ASP A 120 -10.88 5.74 -15.20
C ASP A 120 -10.23 4.35 -15.15
N GLY A 121 -9.67 3.96 -13.99
CA GLY A 121 -9.19 2.59 -13.77
C GLY A 121 -7.68 2.39 -13.88
N GLY A 122 -6.90 3.25 -13.21
CA GLY A 122 -5.62 2.86 -12.61
C GLY A 122 -4.40 2.54 -13.51
N VAL A 123 -4.54 2.23 -14.81
CA VAL A 123 -3.43 1.80 -15.68
C VAL A 123 -3.18 2.81 -16.80
N VAL A 124 -1.92 3.18 -17.04
CA VAL A 124 -1.53 3.96 -18.22
C VAL A 124 -1.72 3.08 -19.45
N GLU A 125 -2.62 3.44 -20.37
CA GLU A 125 -2.75 2.71 -21.63
C GLU A 125 -1.43 2.84 -22.42
N SER A 126 -0.74 1.72 -22.56
CA SER A 126 0.30 1.56 -23.58
C SER A 126 -0.33 1.82 -24.94
N LYS A 127 0.09 2.89 -25.63
CA LYS A 127 -0.26 3.07 -27.04
C LYS A 127 0.22 1.82 -27.80
N ARG A 128 -0.68 1.21 -28.57
CA ARG A 128 -0.34 0.20 -29.60
C ARG A 128 0.87 0.72 -30.39
N GLY A 129 2.05 0.17 -30.14
CA GLY A 129 3.29 0.65 -30.78
C GLY A 129 4.55 0.62 -29.91
N VAL A 130 4.48 0.45 -28.58
CA VAL A 130 5.70 0.25 -27.77
C VAL A 130 6.10 -1.22 -27.85
N GLN A 131 7.22 -1.51 -28.53
CA GLN A 131 7.83 -2.84 -28.61
C GLN A 131 8.37 -3.24 -27.23
N GLY A 132 7.53 -3.89 -26.42
CA GLY A 132 7.98 -4.73 -25.32
C GLY A 132 7.97 -6.18 -25.78
N GLY A 133 9.01 -6.95 -25.47
CA GLY A 133 8.93 -8.40 -25.55
C GLY A 133 7.77 -8.85 -24.66
N GLY A 134 6.72 -9.42 -25.26
CA GLY A 134 5.52 -9.85 -24.54
C GLY A 134 5.83 -10.89 -23.45
N VAL A 135 4.79 -11.46 -22.84
CA VAL A 135 4.98 -12.44 -21.78
C VAL A 135 5.81 -13.64 -22.29
N PRO A 136 6.97 -13.95 -21.67
CA PRO A 136 7.83 -15.04 -22.15
C PRO A 136 7.17 -16.41 -22.06
N THR A 137 7.57 -17.32 -22.95
CA THR A 137 6.96 -18.65 -23.09
C THR A 137 7.78 -19.78 -22.48
N SER A 138 9.11 -19.65 -22.44
CA SER A 138 10.00 -20.64 -21.81
C SER A 138 10.09 -20.41 -20.30
N PHE A 139 10.25 -21.49 -19.53
CA PHE A 139 10.26 -21.42 -18.06
C PHE A 139 11.35 -20.46 -17.53
N CYS A 140 12.60 -20.58 -17.98
CA CYS A 140 13.69 -19.74 -17.48
C CYS A 140 13.50 -18.25 -17.81
N ALA A 141 13.07 -17.93 -19.03
CA ALA A 141 12.80 -16.54 -19.41
C ALA A 141 11.61 -15.97 -18.62
N ARG A 142 10.58 -16.79 -18.38
CA ARG A 142 9.40 -16.42 -17.61
C ARG A 142 9.68 -16.30 -16.11
N LEU A 143 10.58 -17.13 -15.57
CA LEU A 143 11.07 -17.03 -14.20
C LEU A 143 11.83 -15.72 -13.99
N TRP A 144 12.75 -15.39 -14.88
CA TRP A 144 13.47 -14.11 -14.83
C TRP A 144 12.51 -12.90 -14.93
N TRP A 145 11.56 -12.97 -15.85
CA TRP A 145 10.51 -11.97 -16.00
C TRP A 145 9.64 -11.84 -14.74
N ALA A 146 9.26 -12.95 -14.10
CA ALA A 146 8.48 -12.99 -12.86
C ALA A 146 9.25 -12.39 -11.67
N ILE A 147 10.55 -12.69 -11.54
CA ILE A 147 11.43 -12.07 -10.54
C ILE A 147 11.41 -10.55 -10.70
N ARG A 148 11.63 -10.04 -11.92
CA ARG A 148 11.60 -8.59 -12.18
C ARG A 148 10.22 -7.98 -11.94
N LEU A 149 9.14 -8.71 -12.25
CA LEU A 149 7.78 -8.24 -12.01
C LEU A 149 7.48 -8.13 -10.51
N SER A 150 7.91 -9.11 -9.70
CA SER A 150 7.76 -9.09 -8.23
C SER A 150 8.54 -7.99 -7.53
N ALA A 151 9.59 -7.48 -8.16
CA ALA A 151 10.37 -6.36 -7.64
C ALA A 151 9.62 -5.01 -7.70
N THR A 152 8.43 -4.96 -8.30
CA THR A 152 7.65 -3.72 -8.40
C THR A 152 6.16 -3.96 -8.21
N THR A 153 5.53 -3.12 -7.40
CA THR A 153 4.08 -3.17 -7.12
C THR A 153 3.30 -2.10 -7.88
N ARG A 154 4.00 -1.09 -8.41
CA ARG A 154 3.46 -0.05 -9.30
C ARG A 154 3.76 -0.27 -10.77
N TYR A 155 4.52 -1.33 -11.07
CA TYR A 155 4.82 -1.76 -12.44
C TYR A 155 5.48 -0.67 -13.29
N ILE A 156 6.42 0.05 -12.71
CA ILE A 156 7.09 1.16 -13.39
C ILE A 156 8.02 0.65 -14.49
N GLY A 157 7.87 1.20 -15.68
CA GLY A 157 8.55 0.69 -16.88
C GLY A 157 7.96 -0.65 -17.37
N TRP A 158 6.71 -0.94 -17.04
CA TRP A 158 5.96 -2.08 -17.58
C TRP A 158 4.70 -1.58 -18.29
N SER A 159 4.13 -2.39 -19.18
CA SER A 159 2.89 -2.04 -19.90
C SER A 159 1.66 -1.90 -19.01
N CYS A 160 1.72 -2.35 -17.76
CA CYS A 160 0.67 -2.25 -16.73
C CYS A 160 0.98 -1.20 -15.64
N GLU A 161 1.87 -0.24 -15.93
CA GLU A 161 2.23 0.83 -15.00
C GLU A 161 1.00 1.58 -14.48
N VAL A 162 0.94 1.78 -13.17
CA VAL A 162 -0.17 2.52 -12.55
C VAL A 162 -0.06 4.03 -12.81
N LYS A 163 -1.21 4.71 -12.94
CA LYS A 163 -1.27 6.16 -13.17
C LYS A 163 -0.72 6.98 -11.98
N ASN A 164 -0.39 8.24 -12.24
CA ASN A 164 0.04 9.24 -11.25
C ASN A 164 1.34 8.90 -10.49
N VAL A 165 2.27 8.19 -11.14
CA VAL A 165 3.57 7.85 -10.52
C VAL A 165 4.69 8.62 -11.21
N PRO A 166 5.00 9.86 -10.82
CA PRO A 166 6.14 10.56 -11.40
C PRO A 166 7.44 9.81 -11.09
N PRO A 167 8.40 9.78 -12.03
CA PRO A 167 9.69 9.15 -11.76
C PRO A 167 10.43 9.99 -10.72
N SER A 168 11.11 9.33 -9.77
CA SER A 168 11.87 10.07 -8.74
C SER A 168 13.12 10.76 -9.29
N VAL A 169 13.70 10.21 -10.36
CA VAL A 169 14.91 10.68 -11.02
C VAL A 169 14.81 10.47 -12.54
N PRO A 170 15.50 11.26 -13.36
CA PRO A 170 15.50 11.07 -14.82
C PRO A 170 16.14 9.74 -15.24
N VAL A 171 15.86 9.31 -16.48
CA VAL A 171 16.55 8.17 -17.11
C VAL A 171 18.05 8.47 -17.18
N GLY A 172 18.90 7.47 -16.93
CA GLY A 172 20.36 7.63 -16.90
C GLY A 172 20.91 8.23 -15.59
N TYR A 173 20.09 8.44 -14.56
CA TYR A 173 20.57 8.96 -13.28
C TYR A 173 21.66 8.05 -12.66
N PRO A 174 22.81 8.59 -12.21
CA PRO A 174 23.91 7.77 -11.71
C PRO A 174 23.53 6.91 -10.50
N ARG A 175 23.87 5.61 -10.57
CA ARG A 175 23.56 4.63 -9.53
C ARG A 175 24.16 4.98 -8.17
N SER A 176 25.43 5.37 -8.11
CA SER A 176 26.12 5.77 -6.86
C SER A 176 25.43 6.96 -6.20
N LYS A 177 25.08 7.99 -6.97
CA LYS A 177 24.37 9.18 -6.49
C LYS A 177 22.96 8.84 -5.98
N PHE A 178 22.28 7.88 -6.61
CA PHE A 178 20.98 7.41 -6.14
C PHE A 178 21.10 6.67 -4.80
N LEU A 179 22.04 5.74 -4.70
CA LEU A 179 22.28 4.97 -3.49
C LEU A 179 22.63 5.89 -2.33
N PHE A 180 23.56 6.83 -2.49
CA PHE A 180 23.89 7.81 -1.46
C PHE A 180 22.67 8.59 -0.95
N ARG A 181 21.85 9.14 -1.88
CA ARG A 181 20.63 9.87 -1.51
C ARG A 181 19.60 9.00 -0.80
N LYS A 182 19.44 7.74 -1.23
CA LYS A 182 18.53 6.79 -0.59
C LYS A 182 19.04 6.33 0.77
N THR A 183 20.34 6.18 0.97
CA THR A 183 20.95 5.90 2.27
C THR A 183 20.74 7.05 3.25
N ALA A 184 20.94 8.30 2.82
CA ALA A 184 20.63 9.47 3.65
C ALA A 184 19.13 9.53 4.04
N ARG A 185 18.23 9.22 3.08
CA ARG A 185 16.80 9.11 3.36
C ARG A 185 16.49 7.96 4.33
N PHE A 186 17.13 6.81 4.16
CA PHE A 186 16.97 5.66 5.06
C PHE A 186 17.35 6.06 6.49
N ALA A 187 18.52 6.68 6.68
CA ALA A 187 18.96 7.14 7.99
C ALA A 187 17.96 8.13 8.62
N LEU A 188 17.48 9.12 7.84
CA LEU A 188 16.47 10.06 8.31
C LEU A 188 15.18 9.36 8.76
N PHE A 189 14.61 8.50 7.92
CA PHE A 189 13.35 7.81 8.24
C PHE A 189 13.51 6.80 9.37
N TYR A 190 14.69 6.19 9.51
CA TYR A 190 15.00 5.33 10.64
C TYR A 190 14.99 6.12 11.96
N LEU A 191 15.66 7.28 12.01
CA LEU A 191 15.66 8.15 13.19
C LEU A 191 14.27 8.72 13.49
N LEU A 192 13.49 9.11 12.46
CA LEU A 192 12.11 9.54 12.65
C LEU A 192 11.23 8.42 13.21
N LYS A 193 11.42 7.19 12.73
CA LYS A 193 10.67 6.03 13.23
C LYS A 193 11.02 5.74 14.69
N ASP A 194 12.29 5.76 15.06
CA ASP A 194 12.77 5.60 16.44
C ASP A 194 12.15 6.67 17.36
N ALA A 195 12.22 7.95 16.98
CA ALA A 195 11.65 9.04 17.75
C ALA A 195 10.12 8.91 17.94
N VAL A 196 9.37 8.56 16.88
CA VAL A 196 7.91 8.40 16.97
C VAL A 196 7.53 7.13 17.75
N TYR A 197 8.29 6.03 17.60
CA TYR A 197 8.12 4.83 18.43
C TYR A 197 8.28 5.17 19.91
N ALA A 198 9.39 5.81 20.28
CA ALA A 198 9.67 6.23 21.64
C ALA A 198 8.58 7.19 22.18
N HIS A 199 8.14 8.16 21.37
CA HIS A 199 7.05 9.07 21.73
C HIS A 199 5.72 8.33 21.99
N THR A 200 5.36 7.36 21.14
CA THR A 200 4.14 6.55 21.37
C THR A 200 4.30 5.59 22.55
N ALA A 201 5.49 5.03 22.78
CA ALA A 201 5.79 4.18 23.92
C ALA A 201 5.77 4.95 25.26
N SER A 202 6.09 6.24 25.26
CA SER A 202 6.01 7.10 26.45
C SER A 202 4.63 7.68 26.70
N SER A 203 3.68 7.43 25.81
CA SER A 203 2.31 7.88 25.98
C SER A 203 1.54 6.97 26.94
N PRO A 204 0.42 7.43 27.53
CA PRO A 204 -0.49 6.54 28.26
C PRO A 204 -1.08 5.38 27.43
N HIS A 205 -0.85 5.40 26.12
CA HIS A 205 -1.42 4.50 25.14
C HIS A 205 -0.40 3.49 24.58
N GLY A 206 0.85 3.48 25.09
CA GLY A 206 1.91 2.61 24.60
C GLY A 206 2.96 2.33 25.66
N THR A 207 3.87 1.40 25.36
CA THR A 207 5.04 1.09 26.19
C THR A 207 6.05 0.24 25.40
N TRP A 208 7.18 -0.11 26.02
CA TRP A 208 8.08 -1.14 25.50
C TRP A 208 7.60 -2.55 25.88
N LEU A 209 7.81 -3.52 24.98
CA LEU A 209 7.38 -4.89 25.16
C LEU A 209 8.02 -5.58 26.38
N ASP A 210 9.28 -5.30 26.65
CA ASP A 210 9.98 -5.82 27.84
C ASP A 210 9.39 -5.27 29.14
N LEU A 211 9.02 -3.99 29.18
CA LEU A 211 8.33 -3.38 30.32
C LEU A 211 6.91 -3.93 30.47
N HIS A 212 6.19 -4.09 29.35
CA HIS A 212 4.85 -4.65 29.33
C HIS A 212 4.80 -6.07 29.93
N ARG A 213 5.80 -6.90 29.62
CA ARG A 213 5.94 -8.25 30.17
C ARG A 213 6.18 -8.28 31.68
N GLN A 214 6.88 -7.28 32.21
CA GLN A 214 7.16 -7.17 33.63
C GLN A 214 5.94 -6.67 34.41
N THR A 215 5.13 -5.80 33.81
CA THR A 215 3.96 -5.20 34.48
C THR A 215 2.70 -5.25 33.58
N PRO A 216 2.08 -6.43 33.38
CA PRO A 216 1.00 -6.59 32.40
C PRO A 216 -0.28 -5.82 32.74
N ALA A 217 -0.54 -5.58 34.03
CA ALA A 217 -1.84 -5.13 34.52
C ALA A 217 -2.12 -3.61 34.37
N GLY A 218 -1.22 -2.80 33.79
CA GLY A 218 -1.40 -1.34 33.77
C GLY A 218 -0.82 -0.55 32.59
N ALA A 219 -0.37 -1.18 31.51
CA ALA A 219 0.58 -0.52 30.62
C ALA A 219 0.00 0.31 29.45
N VAL A 220 -1.22 0.04 28.99
CA VAL A 220 -1.79 0.72 27.80
C VAL A 220 -3.27 1.02 28.01
N ILE A 221 -3.59 2.31 28.07
CA ILE A 221 -4.96 2.81 28.18
C ILE A 221 -5.47 3.11 26.77
N GLY A 222 -6.66 2.62 26.40
CA GLY A 222 -7.33 3.04 25.17
C GLY A 222 -7.72 4.52 25.22
N PHE A 223 -7.75 5.20 24.07
CA PHE A 223 -8.10 6.62 24.01
C PHE A 223 -9.58 6.88 23.69
N GLU A 224 -10.43 5.86 23.65
CA GLU A 224 -11.83 5.93 23.21
C GLU A 224 -12.65 6.88 24.07
N ALA A 225 -12.39 6.89 25.37
CA ALA A 225 -13.02 7.77 26.35
C ALA A 225 -12.39 9.17 26.41
N SER A 226 -11.27 9.40 25.72
CA SER A 226 -10.59 10.70 25.71
C SER A 226 -11.35 11.73 24.87
N PRO A 227 -11.16 13.04 25.14
CA PRO A 227 -11.75 14.10 24.33
C PRO A 227 -11.42 14.00 22.84
N TYR A 228 -12.30 14.52 21.99
CA TYR A 228 -12.20 14.41 20.53
C TYR A 228 -10.83 14.86 19.97
N LEU A 229 -10.32 16.02 20.43
CA LEU A 229 -9.04 16.55 19.94
C LEU A 229 -7.84 15.68 20.35
N HIS A 230 -7.90 15.05 21.53
CA HIS A 230 -6.89 14.10 21.98
C HIS A 230 -6.85 12.87 21.09
N ARG A 231 -8.03 12.32 20.78
CA ARG A 231 -8.17 11.20 19.85
C ARG A 231 -7.67 11.56 18.46
N LEU A 232 -8.06 12.73 17.94
CA LEU A 232 -7.63 13.22 16.63
C LEU A 232 -6.10 13.31 16.55
N TYR A 233 -5.48 13.90 17.57
CA TYR A 233 -4.02 14.05 17.66
C TYR A 233 -3.33 12.69 17.57
N TRP A 234 -3.71 11.74 18.42
CA TRP A 234 -3.09 10.41 18.46
C TRP A 234 -3.36 9.58 17.21
N THR A 235 -4.52 9.74 16.57
CA THR A 235 -4.77 9.15 15.25
C THR A 235 -3.83 9.71 14.19
N TRP A 236 -3.54 11.02 14.21
CA TRP A 236 -2.56 11.60 13.29
C TRP A 236 -1.12 11.17 13.60
N ILE A 237 -0.77 10.93 14.87
CA ILE A 237 0.50 10.29 15.22
C ILE A 237 0.58 8.88 14.64
N TYR A 238 -0.50 8.09 14.71
CA TYR A 238 -0.56 6.76 14.09
C TYR A 238 -0.40 6.81 12.56
N ILE A 239 -1.09 7.74 11.89
CA ILE A 239 -0.98 7.96 10.45
C ILE A 239 0.46 8.34 10.09
N ALA A 240 1.06 9.28 10.82
CA ALA A 240 2.44 9.70 10.61
C ALA A 240 3.44 8.55 10.81
N LEU A 241 3.24 7.75 11.86
CA LEU A 241 4.09 6.59 12.12
C LEU A 241 4.00 5.57 10.99
N THR A 242 2.78 5.31 10.50
CA THR A 242 2.53 4.40 9.37
C THR A 242 3.20 4.92 8.10
N TYR A 243 3.08 6.22 7.80
CA TYR A 243 3.78 6.87 6.69
C TYR A 243 5.30 6.67 6.78
N ILE A 244 5.89 6.93 7.96
CA ILE A 244 7.33 6.83 8.19
C ILE A 244 7.81 5.39 8.00
N SER A 245 7.12 4.41 8.60
CA SER A 245 7.46 2.98 8.49
C SER A 245 7.38 2.48 7.06
N LEU A 246 6.36 2.90 6.32
CA LEU A 246 6.16 2.55 4.92
C LEU A 246 7.20 3.20 3.98
N GLU A 247 7.57 4.46 4.21
CA GLU A 247 8.67 5.12 3.48
C GLU A 247 10.03 4.49 3.78
N LEU A 248 10.26 4.07 5.03
CA LEU A 248 11.47 3.34 5.41
C LEU A 248 11.54 2.02 4.65
N LEU A 249 10.47 1.22 4.67
CA LEU A 249 10.37 -0.03 3.90
C LEU A 249 10.63 0.20 2.41
N SER A 250 9.97 1.19 1.81
CA SER A 250 10.16 1.53 0.39
C SER A 250 11.59 1.94 0.06
N THR A 251 12.23 2.69 0.96
CA THR A 251 13.62 3.14 0.80
C THR A 251 14.58 1.95 0.88
N THR A 252 14.37 1.04 1.84
CA THR A 252 15.13 -0.22 1.95
C THR A 252 14.98 -1.08 0.71
N SER A 253 13.75 -1.30 0.22
CA SER A 253 13.53 -2.06 -1.01
C SER A 253 14.20 -1.40 -2.22
N SER A 254 14.14 -0.06 -2.33
CA SER A 254 14.83 0.67 -3.41
C SER A 254 16.35 0.49 -3.36
N LEU A 255 16.94 0.51 -2.16
CA LEU A 255 18.38 0.30 -1.97
C LEU A 255 18.76 -1.11 -2.41
N LEU A 256 18.03 -2.13 -1.96
CA LEU A 256 18.28 -3.53 -2.31
C LEU A 256 18.13 -3.80 -3.81
N LEU A 257 17.06 -3.30 -4.43
CA LEU A 257 16.80 -3.53 -5.85
C LEU A 257 17.84 -2.85 -6.76
N VAL A 258 18.26 -1.63 -6.41
CA VAL A 258 19.27 -0.90 -7.20
C VAL A 258 20.68 -1.42 -6.90
N SER A 259 20.98 -1.88 -5.67
CA SER A 259 22.27 -2.48 -5.35
C SER A 259 22.48 -3.85 -5.98
N THR A 260 21.40 -4.60 -6.23
CA THR A 260 21.42 -5.90 -6.91
C THR A 260 21.20 -5.81 -8.42
N SER A 261 21.09 -4.60 -8.97
CA SER A 261 20.80 -4.35 -10.41
C SER A 261 19.46 -4.94 -10.89
N LEU A 262 18.53 -5.25 -9.99
CA LEU A 262 17.18 -5.71 -10.32
C LEU A 262 16.26 -4.58 -10.80
N ALA A 263 16.57 -3.35 -10.43
CA ALA A 263 15.87 -2.14 -10.88
C ALA A 263 16.84 -0.99 -11.16
N HIS A 264 16.46 -0.10 -12.07
CA HIS A 264 17.12 1.17 -12.29
C HIS A 264 16.65 2.23 -11.30
N PRO A 265 17.48 3.25 -10.99
CA PRO A 265 17.13 4.35 -10.09
C PRO A 265 15.76 5.00 -10.36
N TRP A 266 15.40 5.21 -11.63
CA TRP A 266 14.15 5.87 -12.03
C TRP A 266 12.90 4.98 -11.84
N GLU A 267 13.08 3.67 -11.71
CA GLU A 267 12.02 2.68 -11.44
C GLU A 267 11.66 2.59 -9.96
N CYS A 268 12.40 3.29 -9.09
CA CYS A 268 12.21 3.28 -7.65
C CYS A 268 11.76 4.65 -7.09
N PRO A 269 10.57 5.17 -7.48
CA PRO A 269 10.04 6.38 -6.88
C PRO A 269 9.64 6.20 -5.43
N ARG A 270 9.41 7.32 -4.76
CA ARG A 270 8.90 7.37 -3.38
C ARG A 270 7.57 6.63 -3.29
N MET A 271 7.24 6.12 -2.11
CA MET A 271 5.99 5.39 -1.89
C MET A 271 4.81 6.36 -1.81
N PHE A 272 5.05 7.54 -1.27
CA PHE A 272 4.08 8.62 -1.20
C PHE A 272 4.44 9.74 -2.17
N ALA A 273 3.42 10.38 -2.74
CA ALA A 273 3.61 11.59 -3.52
C ALA A 273 3.76 12.81 -2.60
N ASP A 274 3.75 14.00 -3.20
CA ASP A 274 3.81 15.25 -2.45
C ASP A 274 2.57 15.42 -1.58
N LEU A 275 2.77 15.59 -0.26
CA LEU A 275 1.69 15.79 0.70
C LEU A 275 0.85 17.04 0.40
N ARG A 276 1.41 18.04 -0.29
CA ARG A 276 0.68 19.24 -0.74
C ARG A 276 -0.47 18.91 -1.71
N GLY A 277 -0.43 17.73 -2.33
CA GLY A 277 -1.50 17.21 -3.18
C GLY A 277 -2.75 16.75 -2.41
N ALA A 278 -2.69 16.58 -1.08
CA ALA A 278 -3.79 16.03 -0.27
C ALA A 278 -4.83 17.09 0.15
N HIS A 279 -5.40 17.82 -0.83
CA HIS A 279 -6.42 18.84 -0.61
C HIS A 279 -7.87 18.34 -0.83
N THR A 280 -8.04 17.05 -1.11
CA THR A 280 -9.32 16.34 -1.09
C THR A 280 -9.07 14.93 -0.56
N VAL A 281 -10.08 14.30 0.07
CA VAL A 281 -10.00 12.90 0.50
C VAL A 281 -9.68 12.02 -0.71
N ARG A 282 -10.29 12.30 -1.87
CA ARG A 282 -9.95 11.60 -3.12
C ARG A 282 -8.47 11.69 -3.47
N ALA A 283 -7.90 12.89 -3.50
CA ALA A 283 -6.49 13.09 -3.88
C ALA A 283 -5.53 12.49 -2.83
N ALA A 284 -5.89 12.55 -1.55
CA ALA A 284 -5.13 11.93 -0.48
C ALA A 284 -4.95 10.42 -0.75
N TRP A 285 -6.01 9.69 -1.10
CA TRP A 285 -5.92 8.25 -1.37
C TRP A 285 -5.41 7.89 -2.78
N SER A 286 -5.79 8.64 -3.81
CA SER A 286 -5.52 8.25 -5.20
C SER A 286 -4.19 8.76 -5.76
N VAL A 287 -3.56 9.75 -5.10
CA VAL A 287 -2.31 10.37 -5.55
C VAL A 287 -1.23 10.31 -4.47
N VAL A 288 -1.58 10.61 -3.22
CA VAL A 288 -0.57 10.82 -2.17
C VAL A 288 -0.25 9.55 -1.39
N TRP A 289 -1.27 8.91 -0.84
CA TRP A 289 -1.13 7.86 0.17
C TRP A 289 -0.80 6.51 -0.44
N HIS A 290 0.21 5.82 0.11
CA HIS A 290 0.49 4.39 -0.06
C HIS A 290 0.31 3.86 -1.50
N GLN A 291 0.96 4.49 -2.48
CA GLN A 291 0.71 4.25 -3.91
C GLN A 291 1.06 2.83 -4.39
N GLN A 292 1.76 2.02 -3.59
CA GLN A 292 2.02 0.61 -3.91
C GLN A 292 0.75 -0.23 -3.98
N MET A 293 -0.31 0.17 -3.28
CA MET A 293 -1.58 -0.57 -3.25
C MET A 293 -2.48 -0.24 -4.45
N ARG A 294 -2.07 0.69 -5.32
CA ARG A 294 -2.94 1.24 -6.37
C ARG A 294 -3.42 0.17 -7.35
N ARG A 295 -2.54 -0.68 -7.88
CA ARG A 295 -2.96 -1.80 -8.76
C ARG A 295 -3.82 -2.78 -7.99
N LEU A 296 -3.33 -3.25 -6.84
CA LEU A 296 -3.96 -4.30 -6.05
C LEU A 296 -5.43 -3.97 -5.72
N CYS A 297 -5.69 -2.73 -5.31
CA CYS A 297 -7.03 -2.29 -4.96
C CYS A 297 -7.89 -1.99 -6.20
N SER A 298 -7.33 -1.40 -7.26
CA SER A 298 -8.13 -1.00 -8.42
C SER A 298 -8.47 -2.14 -9.38
N ALA A 299 -7.59 -3.15 -9.53
CA ALA A 299 -7.75 -4.21 -10.51
C ALA A 299 -9.06 -5.01 -10.33
N PRO A 300 -9.46 -5.44 -9.11
CA PRO A 300 -10.74 -6.12 -8.91
C PRO A 300 -11.95 -5.23 -9.26
N GLY A 301 -11.87 -3.93 -8.96
CA GLY A 301 -12.93 -2.98 -9.30
C GLY A 301 -13.08 -2.80 -10.82
N ILE A 302 -11.96 -2.72 -11.54
CA ILE A 302 -11.94 -2.64 -13.01
C ILE A 302 -12.51 -3.91 -13.61
N PHE A 303 -12.08 -5.07 -13.13
CA PHE A 303 -12.59 -6.36 -13.58
C PHE A 303 -14.10 -6.48 -13.36
N LEU A 304 -14.59 -6.17 -12.16
CA LEU A 304 -16.02 -6.21 -11.86
C LEU A 304 -16.81 -5.25 -12.75
N ALA A 305 -16.36 -3.99 -12.88
CA ALA A 305 -17.06 -2.99 -13.66
C ALA A 305 -17.06 -3.31 -15.16
N ARG A 306 -15.92 -3.72 -15.73
CA ARG A 306 -15.75 -3.95 -17.17
C ARG A 306 -16.24 -5.32 -17.60
N ASP A 307 -15.78 -6.38 -16.92
CA ASP A 307 -15.88 -7.76 -17.41
C ASP A 307 -17.13 -8.47 -16.89
N VAL A 308 -17.56 -8.16 -15.66
CA VAL A 308 -18.73 -8.79 -15.02
C VAL A 308 -20.00 -7.98 -15.27
N LEU A 309 -20.01 -6.71 -14.86
CA LEU A 309 -21.18 -5.83 -14.92
C LEU A 309 -21.34 -5.11 -16.27
N ARG A 310 -20.32 -5.16 -17.14
CA ARG A 310 -20.31 -4.52 -18.48
C ARG A 310 -20.70 -3.04 -18.45
N LEU A 311 -20.25 -2.31 -17.42
CA LEU A 311 -20.52 -0.89 -17.25
C LEU A 311 -19.73 -0.05 -18.25
N ASN A 312 -20.35 1.03 -18.74
CA ASN A 312 -19.68 1.98 -19.63
C ASN A 312 -18.45 2.61 -18.96
N LYS A 313 -17.29 2.50 -19.63
CA LYS A 313 -16.02 3.08 -19.15
C LYS A 313 -16.20 4.57 -18.89
N GLY A 314 -15.78 5.02 -17.71
CA GLY A 314 -15.87 6.43 -17.29
C GLY A 314 -17.28 6.91 -16.91
N GLY A 315 -18.29 6.05 -17.01
CA GLY A 315 -19.64 6.36 -16.53
C GLY A 315 -19.72 6.42 -15.00
N PHE A 316 -20.79 7.05 -14.49
CA PHE A 316 -21.05 7.19 -13.05
C PHE A 316 -21.00 5.85 -12.31
N ALA A 317 -21.72 4.84 -12.81
CA ALA A 317 -21.75 3.50 -12.20
C ALA A 317 -20.37 2.85 -12.21
N SER A 318 -19.64 2.93 -13.32
CA SER A 318 -18.28 2.37 -13.43
C SER A 318 -17.33 3.00 -12.41
N LYS A 319 -17.35 4.33 -12.28
CA LYS A 319 -16.50 5.09 -11.35
C LYS A 319 -16.74 4.68 -9.90
N TYR A 320 -17.99 4.65 -9.45
CA TYR A 320 -18.29 4.38 -8.05
C TYR A 320 -18.27 2.90 -7.68
N THR A 321 -18.53 1.99 -8.63
CA THR A 321 -18.24 0.56 -8.44
C THR A 321 -16.76 0.33 -8.22
N GLN A 322 -15.89 0.91 -9.06
CA GLN A 322 -14.44 0.79 -8.88
C GLN A 322 -13.97 1.39 -7.56
N LEU A 323 -14.53 2.53 -7.16
CA LEU A 323 -14.21 3.17 -5.88
C LEU A 323 -14.58 2.28 -4.69
N LEU A 324 -15.82 1.78 -4.65
CA LEU A 324 -16.32 0.96 -3.56
C LEU A 324 -15.55 -0.36 -3.45
N VAL A 325 -15.31 -1.03 -4.59
CA VAL A 325 -14.53 -2.26 -4.62
C VAL A 325 -13.08 -2.00 -4.21
N GLY A 326 -12.46 -0.91 -4.66
CA GLY A 326 -11.07 -0.61 -4.31
C GLY A 326 -10.87 -0.39 -2.82
N PHE A 327 -11.75 0.36 -2.18
CA PHE A 327 -11.75 0.50 -0.72
C PHE A 327 -12.16 -0.78 -0.01
N GLY A 328 -13.10 -1.56 -0.55
CA GLY A 328 -13.48 -2.87 -0.03
C GLY A 328 -12.31 -3.85 0.01
N VAL A 329 -11.52 -3.94 -1.07
CA VAL A 329 -10.30 -4.78 -1.13
C VAL A 329 -9.29 -4.34 -0.08
N SER A 330 -9.04 -3.03 0.05
CA SER A 330 -8.15 -2.50 1.10
C SER A 330 -8.65 -2.86 2.50
N GLY A 331 -9.96 -2.70 2.74
CA GLY A 331 -10.60 -3.09 3.99
C GLY A 331 -10.44 -4.58 4.29
N CYS A 332 -10.66 -5.45 3.31
CA CYS A 332 -10.52 -6.90 3.48
C CYS A 332 -9.10 -7.31 3.86
N ILE A 333 -8.08 -6.67 3.29
CA ILE A 333 -6.67 -6.95 3.62
C ILE A 333 -6.40 -6.63 5.09
N HIS A 334 -6.82 -5.46 5.54
CA HIS A 334 -6.63 -5.01 6.92
C HIS A 334 -7.46 -5.81 7.93
N ALA A 335 -8.73 -6.10 7.59
CA ALA A 335 -9.64 -6.94 8.36
C ALA A 335 -9.08 -8.36 8.55
N ALA A 336 -8.69 -9.02 7.46
CA ALA A 336 -8.13 -10.36 7.51
C ALA A 336 -6.83 -10.38 8.32
N ALA A 337 -5.99 -9.35 8.20
CA ALA A 337 -4.78 -9.25 9.00
C ALA A 337 -5.07 -9.15 10.51
N ALA A 338 -6.06 -8.34 10.91
CA ALA A 338 -6.50 -8.23 12.30
C ALA A 338 -7.01 -9.58 12.83
N MET A 339 -7.89 -10.23 12.05
CA MET A 339 -8.47 -11.53 12.40
C MET A 339 -7.41 -12.62 12.57
N LEU A 340 -6.39 -12.62 11.70
CA LEU A 340 -5.24 -13.53 11.81
C LEU A 340 -4.43 -13.26 13.08
N CYS A 341 -4.21 -11.98 13.43
CA CYS A 341 -3.44 -11.61 14.62
C CYS A 341 -4.16 -11.98 15.93
N HIS A 342 -5.48 -11.77 16.01
CA HIS A 342 -6.26 -12.04 17.22
C HIS A 342 -6.79 -13.47 17.29
N LYS A 343 -6.68 -14.22 16.19
CA LYS A 343 -7.28 -15.56 16.03
C LYS A 343 -8.79 -15.55 16.31
N HIS A 344 -9.43 -14.47 15.91
CA HIS A 344 -10.85 -14.19 16.13
C HIS A 344 -11.44 -13.51 14.89
N LEU A 345 -12.76 -13.59 14.69
CA LEU A 345 -13.43 -12.98 13.53
C LEU A 345 -13.67 -11.47 13.67
N ASP A 346 -12.99 -10.81 14.60
CA ASP A 346 -13.08 -9.36 14.79
C ASP A 346 -12.10 -8.66 13.84
N ASP A 347 -12.64 -7.76 13.00
CA ASP A 347 -11.93 -7.09 11.92
C ASP A 347 -11.27 -5.78 12.34
N ASP A 348 -11.25 -5.46 13.65
CA ASP A 348 -10.81 -4.19 14.26
C ASP A 348 -11.49 -2.92 13.71
N GLY A 349 -12.55 -3.09 12.91
CA GLY A 349 -13.28 -2.04 12.22
C GLY A 349 -12.60 -1.53 10.95
N ALA A 350 -11.60 -2.23 10.42
CA ALA A 350 -10.98 -1.89 9.14
C ALA A 350 -12.03 -1.74 8.03
N MET A 351 -12.97 -2.68 7.87
CA MET A 351 -13.99 -2.60 6.81
C MET A 351 -14.83 -1.34 6.92
N ARG A 352 -15.26 -1.00 8.14
CA ARG A 352 -16.03 0.22 8.39
C ARG A 352 -15.26 1.46 7.96
N VAL A 353 -13.98 1.57 8.29
CA VAL A 353 -13.15 2.73 7.95
C VAL A 353 -12.94 2.83 6.45
N PHE A 354 -12.47 1.77 5.80
CA PHE A 354 -12.14 1.84 4.37
C PHE A 354 -13.39 2.05 3.51
N VAL A 355 -14.51 1.36 3.78
CA VAL A 355 -15.77 1.59 3.05
C VAL A 355 -16.29 3.02 3.28
N SER A 356 -16.14 3.57 4.49
CA SER A 356 -16.53 4.97 4.75
C SER A 356 -15.73 5.98 3.93
N GLN A 357 -14.46 5.70 3.57
CA GLN A 357 -13.69 6.57 2.68
C GLN A 357 -14.32 6.67 1.29
N ALA A 358 -14.84 5.55 0.75
CA ALA A 358 -15.54 5.57 -0.53
C ALA A 358 -16.78 6.47 -0.49
N LEU A 359 -17.54 6.43 0.62
CA LEU A 359 -18.71 7.28 0.84
C LEU A 359 -18.31 8.76 1.03
N LEU A 360 -17.27 9.05 1.79
CA LEU A 360 -16.74 10.40 1.97
C LEU A 360 -16.32 11.01 0.62
N ILE A 361 -15.62 10.24 -0.20
CA ILE A 361 -15.22 10.64 -1.55
C ILE A 361 -16.43 10.83 -2.46
N PHE A 362 -17.44 9.96 -2.37
CA PHE A 362 -18.69 10.13 -3.11
C PHE A 362 -19.34 11.47 -2.77
N VAL A 363 -19.51 11.80 -1.49
CA VAL A 363 -20.10 13.07 -1.06
C VAL A 363 -19.22 14.25 -1.49
N GLU A 364 -17.92 14.17 -1.25
CA GLU A 364 -16.94 15.20 -1.63
C GLU A 364 -16.98 15.53 -3.13
N ASP A 365 -17.03 14.50 -3.99
CA ASP A 365 -17.12 14.68 -5.44
C ASP A 365 -18.37 15.50 -5.85
N HIS A 366 -19.52 15.24 -5.21
CA HIS A 366 -20.77 15.93 -5.52
C HIS A 366 -20.81 17.35 -4.97
N VAL A 367 -20.25 17.58 -3.77
CA VAL A 367 -20.09 18.92 -3.21
C VAL A 367 -19.19 19.77 -4.11
N ILE A 368 -18.06 19.22 -4.55
CA ILE A 368 -17.15 19.90 -5.48
C ILE A 368 -17.84 20.16 -6.83
N ALA A 369 -18.60 19.20 -7.36
CA ALA A 369 -19.32 19.37 -8.61
C ALA A 369 -20.39 20.47 -8.51
N LEU A 370 -21.13 20.53 -7.39
CA LEU A 370 -22.12 21.56 -7.12
C LEU A 370 -21.47 22.93 -6.98
N ALA A 371 -20.39 23.05 -6.20
CA ALA A 371 -19.64 24.31 -6.04
C ALA A 371 -19.17 24.86 -7.40
N LYS A 372 -18.67 23.99 -8.29
CA LYS A 372 -18.30 24.38 -9.65
C LYS A 372 -19.49 24.90 -10.46
N ARG A 373 -20.65 24.24 -10.37
CA ARG A 373 -21.89 24.69 -11.03
C ARG A 373 -22.37 26.04 -10.49
N CYS A 374 -22.16 26.31 -9.20
CA CYS A 374 -22.43 27.60 -8.57
C CYS A 374 -21.39 28.69 -8.90
N GLY A 375 -20.43 28.42 -9.78
CA GLY A 375 -19.43 29.41 -10.22
C GLY A 375 -18.18 29.51 -9.32
N CYS A 376 -18.01 28.63 -8.34
CA CYS A 376 -16.78 28.57 -7.54
C CYS A 376 -15.59 28.19 -8.43
N ARG A 377 -14.66 29.12 -8.64
CA ARG A 377 -13.41 28.89 -9.37
C ARG A 377 -12.37 28.26 -8.47
N ASN A 378 -11.51 27.40 -9.03
CA ASN A 378 -10.37 26.83 -8.31
C ASN A 378 -9.44 27.97 -7.85
N ARG A 379 -9.30 28.16 -6.53
CA ARG A 379 -8.42 29.16 -5.91
C ARG A 379 -7.64 28.47 -4.79
N TRP A 380 -6.48 29.02 -4.43
CA TRP A 380 -5.67 28.48 -3.34
C TRP A 380 -6.42 28.41 -2.01
N THR A 381 -7.37 29.33 -1.77
CA THR A 381 -8.24 29.32 -0.59
C THR A 381 -9.10 28.06 -0.52
N TRP A 382 -9.68 27.61 -1.64
CA TRP A 382 -10.41 26.35 -1.72
C TRP A 382 -9.51 25.14 -1.53
N ARG A 383 -8.25 25.20 -2.00
CA ARG A 383 -7.26 24.15 -1.73
C ARG A 383 -6.92 24.08 -0.23
N LEU A 384 -6.84 25.21 0.48
CA LEU A 384 -6.64 25.24 1.92
C LEU A 384 -7.85 24.68 2.69
N VAL A 385 -9.07 25.11 2.34
CA VAL A 385 -10.31 24.56 2.92
C VAL A 385 -10.39 23.06 2.70
N GLY A 386 -10.08 22.60 1.49
CA GLY A 386 -10.03 21.18 1.15
C GLY A 386 -8.97 20.41 1.94
N ALA A 387 -7.80 21.01 2.19
CA ALA A 387 -6.76 20.39 3.03
C ALA A 387 -7.23 20.24 4.50
N VAL A 388 -7.84 21.27 5.08
CA VAL A 388 -8.40 21.20 6.44
C VAL A 388 -9.51 20.14 6.51
N TRP A 389 -10.42 20.12 5.53
CA TRP A 389 -11.45 19.09 5.40
C TRP A 389 -10.84 17.69 5.32
N THR A 390 -9.81 17.50 4.49
CA THR A 390 -9.15 16.20 4.29
C THR A 390 -8.49 15.70 5.57
N VAL A 391 -7.80 16.59 6.30
CA VAL A 391 -7.17 16.26 7.59
C VAL A 391 -8.23 15.91 8.65
N GLY A 392 -9.32 16.67 8.71
CA GLY A 392 -10.45 16.37 9.59
C GLY A 392 -11.08 15.02 9.23
N ALA A 393 -11.57 14.88 8.00
CA ALA A 393 -12.31 13.70 7.54
C ALA A 393 -11.51 12.39 7.70
N ILE A 394 -10.25 12.37 7.25
CA ILE A 394 -9.39 11.18 7.41
C ILE A 394 -9.14 10.92 8.89
N GLY A 395 -8.70 11.93 9.65
CA GLY A 395 -8.41 11.76 11.08
C GLY A 395 -9.62 11.21 11.87
N THR A 396 -10.79 11.84 11.72
CA THR A 396 -12.03 11.42 12.39
C THR A 396 -12.44 10.01 12.01
N SER A 397 -12.39 9.67 10.72
CA SER A 397 -12.80 8.35 10.23
C SER A 397 -11.89 7.22 10.74
N LEU A 398 -10.61 7.49 10.97
CA LEU A 398 -9.63 6.49 11.44
C LEU A 398 -9.62 6.31 12.98
N MET A 399 -10.17 7.25 13.76
CA MET A 399 -10.10 7.23 15.23
C MET A 399 -10.54 5.90 15.86
N GLY A 400 -11.68 5.36 15.41
CA GLY A 400 -12.23 4.14 15.98
C GLY A 400 -11.37 2.90 15.67
N TRP A 401 -10.73 2.88 14.51
CA TRP A 401 -9.82 1.81 14.11
C TRP A 401 -8.49 1.88 14.86
N THR A 402 -7.92 3.09 14.97
CA THR A 402 -6.72 3.31 15.80
C THR A 402 -6.96 2.91 17.26
N GLY A 403 -8.10 3.29 17.84
CA GLY A 403 -8.44 2.92 19.21
C GLY A 403 -8.49 1.42 19.45
N ARG A 404 -9.23 0.69 18.61
CA ARG A 404 -9.26 -0.78 18.67
C ARG A 404 -7.87 -1.39 18.53
N GLY A 405 -7.05 -0.87 17.61
CA GLY A 405 -5.65 -1.26 17.50
C GLY A 405 -4.87 -1.05 18.80
N LEU A 406 -5.04 0.08 19.49
CA LEU A 406 -4.42 0.32 20.80
C LEU A 406 -4.85 -0.72 21.84
N GLY A 407 -6.14 -1.10 21.84
CA GLY A 407 -6.66 -2.17 22.69
C GLY A 407 -5.98 -3.53 22.48
N HIS A 408 -5.40 -3.77 21.30
CA HIS A 408 -4.61 -4.96 20.99
C HIS A 408 -3.10 -4.78 21.18
N GLY A 409 -2.65 -3.64 21.71
CA GLY A 409 -1.24 -3.36 21.95
C GLY A 409 -0.51 -2.83 20.71
N LEU A 410 -1.18 -2.09 19.83
CA LEU A 410 -0.58 -1.45 18.65
C LEU A 410 0.68 -0.63 18.95
N TRP A 411 0.76 -0.01 20.13
CA TRP A 411 1.93 0.76 20.58
C TRP A 411 2.72 0.07 21.71
N VAL A 412 2.59 -1.25 21.82
CA VAL A 412 3.55 -2.07 22.55
C VAL A 412 4.66 -2.44 21.57
N HIS A 413 5.74 -1.66 21.59
CA HIS A 413 6.84 -1.78 20.64
C HIS A 413 7.96 -2.66 21.18
N ASP A 414 8.66 -3.37 20.30
CA ASP A 414 9.95 -3.93 20.67
C ASP A 414 10.89 -2.77 21.09
N ARG A 415 11.66 -2.94 22.17
CA ARG A 415 12.55 -1.88 22.64
C ARG A 415 13.63 -1.61 21.59
N GLU A 416 13.71 -0.37 21.14
CA GLU A 416 14.75 0.11 20.24
C GLU A 416 15.82 0.89 21.00
N ARG A 417 16.80 1.43 20.28
CA ARG A 417 17.95 2.10 20.89
C ARG A 417 17.56 3.42 21.57
N ASP A 418 16.44 4.03 21.15
CA ASP A 418 15.93 5.30 21.66
C ASP A 418 17.00 6.39 21.62
N PHE A 419 17.39 6.78 20.40
CA PHE A 419 18.52 7.70 20.17
C PHE A 419 18.34 9.07 20.83
N PHE A 420 17.08 9.43 21.14
CA PHE A 420 16.71 10.71 21.70
C PHE A 420 16.31 10.63 23.18
N GLY A 421 16.31 9.43 23.78
CA GLY A 421 15.92 9.23 25.18
C GLY A 421 14.47 9.63 25.48
N LEU A 422 13.58 9.47 24.50
CA LEU A 422 12.17 9.86 24.59
C LEU A 422 11.31 8.78 25.22
N GLY A 423 11.76 7.53 25.22
CA GLY A 423 11.01 6.34 25.63
C GLY A 423 10.88 6.19 27.14
N PRO A 424 9.97 5.32 27.62
CA PRO A 424 9.93 4.95 29.02
C PRO A 424 11.23 4.21 29.39
N ARG A 425 11.71 4.48 30.60
CA ARG A 425 12.98 3.93 31.09
C ARG A 425 12.79 2.50 31.57
#